data_AF-A0A2M6ZRE5-F1
#
_entry.id   AF-A0A2M6ZRE5-F1
#
_cell.length_a   1.000
_cell.length_b   1.000
_cell.length_c   1.000
_cell.angle_alpha   90.00
_cell.angle_beta   90.00
_cell.angle_gamma   90.00
#
_symmetry.space_group_name_H-M   'P 1'
#
loop_
_entity.id
_entity.type
_entity.pdbx_description
1 polymer ?
#
loop_
_entity_poly.entity_id
_entity_poly.type
_entity_poly.pdbx_seq_one_letter_code
_entity_poly.pdbx_strand_id
1 'polypeptide(L)'
;EREMEGLLYGDILEPRIIALVCREVKTSQCRYPANVLPLEVPCLAVASPWLMLRAFDLGAQGLALISDRERCQLRFDPDKWQGNVRFVQGLLDHLGIESERLRMFDAGDAESDLKRFAQEITKLNSTPLRSPESATEGLKLPVLIGNFREKLGVPRKGAITAGDVPFGRLELDSSECTGCGLCAFNCPTEALIFLPGSDGSSYQLLFHYQSCVGCGQCVNSCPEGCLQMENILDLDRLNSPAKTIFEDDILRCRECGAPIGPRAMINKLKDKISATGGPTSQLEICPECRIKAEL
;
A
#
# COMPACT_ATOMS: atom_id res chain seq x y z
N GLU A 1 -15.01 -11.45 -4.39
CA GLU A 1 -15.71 -10.23 -4.84
C GLU A 1 -17.08 -10.56 -5.43
N ARG A 2 -17.18 -11.20 -6.60
CA ARG A 2 -18.48 -11.57 -7.21
C ARG A 2 -19.45 -12.32 -6.29
N GLU A 3 -18.94 -13.24 -5.47
CA GLU A 3 -19.76 -13.94 -4.47
C GLU A 3 -20.28 -13.00 -3.36
N MET A 4 -19.48 -12.02 -2.93
CA MET A 4 -19.93 -10.99 -1.97
C MET A 4 -20.99 -10.08 -2.59
N GLU A 5 -20.81 -9.68 -3.85
CA GLU A 5 -21.79 -8.87 -4.59
C GLU A 5 -23.13 -9.59 -4.68
N GLY A 6 -23.13 -10.88 -5.04
CA GLY A 6 -24.33 -11.70 -5.07
C GLY A 6 -25.01 -11.84 -3.71
N LEU A 7 -24.24 -12.01 -2.63
CA LEU A 7 -24.76 -12.09 -1.26
C LEU A 7 -25.38 -10.78 -0.77
N LEU A 8 -24.97 -9.64 -1.32
CA LEU A 8 -25.46 -8.32 -0.91
C LEU A 8 -26.60 -7.80 -1.81
N TYR A 9 -27.02 -8.60 -2.81
CA TYR A 9 -28.10 -8.31 -3.75
C TYR A 9 -29.47 -8.82 -3.24
N GLY A 10 -30.49 -7.95 -3.17
CA GLY A 10 -31.88 -8.32 -2.81
C GLY A 10 -32.37 -7.84 -1.44
N ASP A 11 -33.65 -8.12 -1.14
CA ASP A 11 -34.35 -7.78 0.13
C ASP A 11 -33.90 -8.72 1.27
N ILE A 12 -32.65 -8.58 1.70
CA ILE A 12 -32.07 -9.33 2.81
C ILE A 12 -32.23 -8.53 4.11
N LEU A 13 -32.45 -9.23 5.23
CA LEU A 13 -32.58 -8.64 6.58
C LEU A 13 -31.43 -7.67 6.89
N GLU A 14 -31.78 -6.45 7.33
CA GLU A 14 -30.82 -5.45 7.82
C GLU A 14 -30.56 -5.62 9.34
N PRO A 15 -29.34 -5.34 9.83
CA PRO A 15 -28.14 -4.94 9.09
C PRO A 15 -27.42 -6.16 8.48
N ARG A 16 -26.92 -6.00 7.24
CA ARG A 16 -26.20 -7.05 6.50
C ARG A 16 -24.78 -7.22 7.03
N ILE A 17 -24.48 -8.37 7.62
CA ILE A 17 -23.15 -8.73 8.11
C ILE A 17 -22.55 -9.79 7.20
N ILE A 18 -21.34 -9.57 6.70
CA ILE A 18 -20.59 -10.59 5.96
C ILE A 18 -19.67 -11.31 6.94
N ALA A 19 -19.67 -12.64 6.93
CA ALA A 19 -18.69 -13.44 7.66
C ALA A 19 -17.76 -14.14 6.66
N LEU A 20 -16.50 -13.72 6.58
CA LEU A 20 -15.48 -14.44 5.82
C LEU A 20 -15.00 -15.62 6.65
N VAL A 21 -15.24 -16.84 6.17
CA VAL A 21 -15.00 -18.08 6.90
C VAL A 21 -13.87 -18.85 6.23
N CYS A 22 -12.77 -19.06 6.95
CA CYS A 22 -11.70 -19.93 6.46
C CYS A 22 -12.23 -21.34 6.20
N ARG A 23 -11.88 -21.94 5.06
CA ARG A 23 -12.32 -23.30 4.65
C ARG A 23 -12.02 -24.38 5.68
N GLU A 24 -10.96 -24.22 6.46
CA GLU A 24 -10.59 -25.18 7.50
C GLU A 24 -11.55 -25.16 8.71
N VAL A 25 -12.38 -24.12 8.82
CA VAL A 25 -13.53 -24.10 9.74
C VAL A 25 -14.58 -25.02 9.16
N LYS A 26 -14.88 -26.12 9.86
CA LYS A 26 -15.97 -27.01 9.44
C LYS A 26 -17.28 -26.22 9.52
N THR A 27 -17.94 -26.00 8.39
CA THR A 27 -19.21 -25.26 8.29
C THR A 27 -20.32 -25.80 9.20
N SER A 28 -20.25 -27.07 9.60
CA SER A 28 -21.15 -27.69 10.59
C SER A 28 -20.94 -27.23 12.05
N GLN A 29 -19.85 -26.51 12.35
CA GLN A 29 -19.52 -26.05 13.70
C GLN A 29 -20.03 -24.64 13.99
N CYS A 30 -20.40 -23.85 12.98
CA CYS A 30 -20.86 -22.48 13.16
C CYS A 30 -22.34 -22.34 12.77
N ARG A 31 -23.18 -21.92 13.73
CA ARG A 31 -24.55 -21.46 13.45
C ARG A 31 -24.56 -19.94 13.32
N TYR A 32 -25.04 -19.45 12.19
CA TYR A 32 -25.07 -18.03 11.88
C TYR A 32 -26.46 -17.42 12.21
N PRO A 33 -26.52 -16.22 12.81
CA PRO A 33 -27.75 -15.42 12.85
C PRO A 33 -28.28 -15.12 11.44
N ALA A 34 -29.58 -14.85 11.30
CA ALA A 34 -30.23 -14.66 10.00
C ALA A 34 -29.68 -13.48 9.17
N ASN A 35 -29.11 -12.46 9.83
CA ASN A 35 -28.52 -11.29 9.20
C ASN A 35 -27.00 -11.41 8.98
N VAL A 36 -26.42 -12.59 9.26
CA VAL A 36 -25.01 -12.91 9.04
C VAL A 36 -24.90 -13.86 7.85
N LEU A 37 -24.25 -13.40 6.79
CA LEU A 37 -24.08 -14.12 5.54
C LEU A 37 -22.67 -14.71 5.50
N PRO A 38 -22.51 -16.03 5.65
CA PRO A 38 -21.21 -16.67 5.56
C PRO A 38 -20.72 -16.72 4.11
N LEU A 39 -19.46 -16.38 3.92
CA LEU A 39 -18.73 -16.54 2.67
C LEU A 39 -17.47 -17.35 2.95
N GLU A 40 -17.39 -18.53 2.36
CA GLU A 40 -16.24 -19.40 2.52
C GLU A 40 -15.05 -18.88 1.69
N VAL A 41 -13.87 -18.83 2.30
CA VAL A 41 -12.61 -18.47 1.63
C VAL A 41 -11.55 -19.54 1.89
N PRO A 42 -10.63 -19.81 0.94
CA PRO A 42 -9.60 -20.84 1.13
C PRO A 42 -8.76 -20.62 2.40
N CYS A 43 -8.47 -19.36 2.72
CA CYS A 43 -7.75 -18.94 3.91
C CYS A 43 -8.08 -17.47 4.21
N LEU A 44 -8.07 -17.06 5.47
CA LEU A 44 -8.20 -15.63 5.81
C LEU A 44 -7.08 -14.75 5.23
N ALA A 45 -5.95 -15.33 4.80
CA ALA A 45 -4.90 -14.61 4.08
C ALA A 45 -5.40 -13.81 2.87
N VAL A 46 -6.53 -14.21 2.26
CA VAL A 46 -7.11 -13.49 1.12
C VAL A 46 -7.82 -12.20 1.51
N ALA A 47 -8.19 -12.04 2.77
CA ALA A 47 -9.06 -10.96 3.23
C ALA A 47 -8.32 -9.62 3.41
N SER A 48 -7.49 -9.23 2.43
CA SER A 48 -6.62 -8.05 2.48
C SER A 48 -7.36 -6.78 2.92
N PRO A 49 -6.67 -5.71 3.36
CA PRO A 49 -7.31 -4.44 3.68
C PRO A 49 -8.25 -3.94 2.58
N TRP A 50 -7.89 -4.19 1.31
CA TRP A 50 -8.75 -3.92 0.18
C TRP A 50 -10.07 -4.71 0.22
N LEU A 51 -10.03 -6.03 0.44
CA LEU A 51 -11.25 -6.85 0.50
C LEU A 51 -12.13 -6.47 1.69
N MET A 52 -11.52 -6.14 2.84
CA MET A 52 -12.25 -5.71 4.03
C MET A 52 -13.03 -4.41 3.75
N LEU A 53 -12.36 -3.40 3.19
CA LEU A 53 -12.99 -2.14 2.82
C LEU A 53 -14.02 -2.35 1.70
N ARG A 54 -13.74 -3.24 0.74
CA ARG A 54 -14.66 -3.56 -0.35
C ARG A 54 -15.98 -4.13 0.17
N ALA A 55 -15.98 -4.91 1.25
CA ALA A 55 -17.21 -5.38 1.89
C ALA A 55 -18.12 -4.21 2.32
N PHE A 56 -17.54 -3.19 2.95
CA PHE A 56 -18.28 -2.00 3.36
C PHE A 56 -18.75 -1.17 2.16
N ASP A 57 -17.94 -1.08 1.11
CA ASP A 57 -18.31 -0.40 -0.15
C ASP A 57 -19.49 -1.08 -0.86
N LEU A 58 -19.62 -2.41 -0.72
CA LEU A 58 -20.77 -3.17 -1.22
C LEU A 58 -22.00 -3.08 -0.30
N GLY A 59 -21.87 -2.41 0.85
CA GLY A 59 -22.98 -2.13 1.78
C GLY A 59 -23.04 -3.03 3.01
N ALA A 60 -21.99 -3.82 3.28
CA ALA A 60 -21.88 -4.52 4.55
C ALA A 60 -21.90 -3.51 5.72
N GLN A 61 -22.64 -3.86 6.76
CA GLN A 61 -22.76 -3.08 8.00
C GLN A 61 -21.85 -3.60 9.11
N GLY A 62 -21.40 -4.85 8.97
CA GLY A 62 -20.36 -5.48 9.75
C GLY A 62 -19.64 -6.54 8.94
N LEU A 63 -18.38 -6.79 9.30
CA LEU A 63 -17.51 -7.79 8.70
C LEU A 63 -16.89 -8.65 9.82
N ALA A 64 -17.21 -9.94 9.81
CA ALA A 64 -16.63 -10.93 10.69
C ALA A 64 -15.59 -11.75 9.93
N LEU A 65 -14.42 -11.97 10.53
CA LEU A 65 -13.36 -12.81 9.99
C LEU A 65 -13.20 -14.03 10.89
N ILE A 66 -13.50 -15.23 10.39
CA ILE A 66 -13.56 -16.45 11.19
C ILE A 66 -12.45 -17.40 10.75
N SER A 67 -11.63 -17.80 11.71
CA SER A 67 -10.59 -18.81 11.52
C SER A 67 -10.59 -19.83 12.64
N ASP A 68 -10.07 -21.02 12.36
CA ASP A 68 -9.73 -22.02 13.36
C ASP A 68 -8.20 -22.00 13.57
N ARG A 69 -7.75 -21.47 14.71
CA ARG A 69 -6.31 -21.36 15.00
C ARG A 69 -5.64 -22.71 15.17
N GLU A 70 -6.35 -23.68 15.74
CA GLU A 70 -5.81 -25.01 16.02
C GLU A 70 -5.67 -25.86 14.76
N ARG A 71 -6.57 -25.67 13.79
CA ARG A 71 -6.62 -26.46 12.55
C ARG A 71 -6.04 -25.77 11.33
N CYS A 72 -5.38 -24.62 11.51
CA CYS A 72 -4.78 -23.90 10.39
C CYS A 72 -3.62 -24.69 9.76
N GLN A 73 -3.91 -25.42 8.68
CA GLN A 73 -2.93 -26.25 7.98
C GLN A 73 -1.79 -25.42 7.34
N LEU A 74 -2.07 -24.16 7.01
CA LEU A 74 -1.11 -23.24 6.40
C LEU A 74 -0.17 -22.58 7.41
N ARG A 75 -0.33 -22.86 8.72
CA ARG A 75 0.39 -22.19 9.84
C ARG A 75 0.44 -20.67 9.64
N PHE A 76 -0.69 -20.14 9.22
CA PHE A 76 -0.85 -18.73 8.97
C PHE A 76 -0.67 -17.97 10.29
N ASP A 77 0.21 -16.96 10.28
CA ASP A 77 0.54 -16.16 11.46
C ASP A 77 -0.64 -15.22 11.79
N PRO A 78 -1.40 -15.47 12.88
CA PRO A 78 -2.56 -14.65 13.22
C PRO A 78 -2.17 -13.22 13.61
N ASP A 79 -0.94 -12.99 14.04
CA ASP A 79 -0.49 -11.68 14.51
C ASP A 79 -0.22 -10.72 13.34
N LYS A 80 0.29 -11.24 12.22
CA LYS A 80 0.38 -10.48 10.96
C LYS A 80 -1.00 -10.07 10.45
N TRP A 81 -2.01 -10.91 10.64
CA TRP A 81 -3.35 -10.59 10.17
C TRP A 81 -4.08 -9.58 11.05
N GLN A 82 -3.84 -9.64 12.35
CA GLN A 82 -4.29 -8.61 13.29
C GLN A 82 -3.73 -7.23 12.90
N GLY A 83 -2.52 -7.15 12.32
CA GLY A 83 -1.98 -5.93 11.74
C GLY A 83 -2.91 -5.30 10.69
N ASN A 84 -3.34 -6.07 9.70
CA ASN A 84 -4.29 -5.60 8.67
C ASN A 84 -5.64 -5.19 9.25
N VAL A 85 -6.16 -5.97 10.20
CA VAL A 85 -7.43 -5.65 10.87
C VAL A 85 -7.31 -4.34 11.64
N ARG A 86 -6.25 -4.15 12.42
CA ARG A 86 -5.97 -2.90 13.15
C ARG A 86 -5.83 -1.71 12.22
N PHE A 87 -5.22 -1.90 11.05
CA PHE A 87 -5.13 -0.85 10.03
C PHE A 87 -6.52 -0.44 9.53
N VAL A 88 -7.37 -1.40 9.15
CA VAL A 88 -8.72 -1.09 8.65
C VAL A 88 -9.59 -0.51 9.76
N GLN A 89 -9.51 -1.01 11.00
CA GLN A 89 -10.19 -0.45 12.17
C GLN A 89 -9.76 1.00 12.42
N GLY A 90 -8.45 1.28 12.45
CA GLY A 90 -7.93 2.63 12.62
C GLY A 90 -8.35 3.58 11.50
N LEU A 91 -8.47 3.08 10.27
CA LEU A 91 -9.02 3.84 9.15
C LEU A 91 -10.52 4.13 9.33
N LEU A 92 -11.32 3.13 9.73
CA LEU A 92 -12.76 3.32 9.98
C LEU A 92 -12.99 4.36 11.09
N ASP A 93 -12.31 4.24 12.23
CA ASP A 93 -12.39 5.21 13.33
C ASP A 93 -11.99 6.61 12.84
N HIS A 94 -10.88 6.68 12.08
CA HIS A 94 -10.44 7.93 11.48
C HIS A 94 -11.47 8.49 10.49
N LEU A 95 -12.29 7.67 9.84
CA LEU A 95 -13.39 8.12 8.98
C LEU A 95 -14.71 8.40 9.75
N GLY A 96 -14.77 8.06 11.04
CA GLY A 96 -15.94 8.27 11.89
C GLY A 96 -16.95 7.14 11.82
N ILE A 97 -16.47 5.97 11.40
CA ILE A 97 -17.21 4.72 11.39
C ILE A 97 -16.67 3.89 12.53
N GLU A 98 -17.57 3.26 13.28
CA GLU A 98 -17.24 2.42 14.43
C GLU A 98 -16.32 1.26 13.99
N SER A 99 -15.07 1.23 14.49
CA SER A 99 -14.13 0.13 14.23
C SER A 99 -14.66 -1.23 14.70
N GLU A 100 -15.60 -1.24 15.64
CA GLU A 100 -16.33 -2.41 16.11
C GLU A 100 -17.00 -3.19 14.98
N ARG A 101 -17.25 -2.57 13.83
CA ARG A 101 -17.85 -3.22 12.65
C ARG A 101 -16.96 -4.27 12.00
N LEU A 102 -15.67 -4.27 12.29
CA LEU A 102 -14.73 -5.28 11.80
C LEU A 102 -14.17 -6.07 12.99
N ARG A 103 -14.40 -7.39 13.04
CA ARG A 103 -13.88 -8.25 14.11
C ARG A 103 -13.39 -9.60 13.62
N MET A 104 -12.39 -10.12 14.32
CA MET A 104 -11.93 -11.49 14.17
C MET A 104 -12.55 -12.38 15.24
N PHE A 105 -12.87 -13.62 14.86
CA PHE A 105 -13.44 -14.65 15.72
C PHE A 105 -12.67 -15.95 15.54
N ASP A 106 -12.51 -16.68 16.65
CA ASP A 106 -12.09 -18.07 16.60
C ASP A 106 -13.31 -18.97 16.40
N ALA A 107 -13.17 -20.02 15.59
CA ALA A 107 -14.25 -20.96 15.28
C ALA A 107 -14.80 -21.67 16.53
N GLY A 108 -14.01 -21.85 17.58
CA GLY A 108 -14.44 -22.49 18.83
C GLY A 108 -15.55 -21.72 19.55
N ASP A 109 -15.50 -20.38 19.51
CA ASP A 109 -16.41 -19.48 20.24
C ASP A 109 -17.40 -18.73 19.32
N ALA A 110 -17.34 -19.00 18.02
CA ALA A 110 -18.01 -18.20 16.99
C ALA A 110 -19.53 -18.10 17.18
N GLU A 111 -20.23 -19.14 17.64
CA GLU A 111 -21.71 -19.08 17.71
C GLU A 111 -22.22 -18.01 18.70
N SER A 112 -21.69 -17.97 19.92
CA SER A 112 -22.10 -16.97 20.93
C SER A 112 -21.60 -15.58 20.58
N ASP A 113 -20.36 -15.49 20.08
CA ASP A 113 -19.73 -14.20 19.81
C ASP A 113 -20.29 -13.54 18.55
N LEU A 114 -20.61 -14.30 17.51
CA LEU A 114 -21.30 -13.78 16.32
C LEU A 114 -22.71 -13.31 16.65
N LYS A 115 -23.44 -13.99 17.53
CA LYS A 115 -24.77 -13.54 17.99
C LYS A 115 -24.66 -12.19 18.71
N ARG A 116 -23.69 -12.05 19.62
CA ARG A 116 -23.43 -10.78 20.32
C ARG A 116 -23.03 -9.68 19.35
N PHE A 117 -22.09 -9.98 18.45
CA PHE A 117 -21.64 -9.06 17.41
C PHE A 117 -22.81 -8.60 16.54
N ALA A 118 -23.65 -9.51 16.05
CA ALA A 118 -24.81 -9.16 15.24
C ALA A 118 -25.78 -8.21 15.99
N GLN A 119 -26.03 -8.46 17.28
CA GLN A 119 -26.85 -7.60 18.12
C GLN A 119 -26.24 -6.20 18.31
N GLU A 120 -24.92 -6.10 18.42
CA GLU A 120 -24.22 -4.84 18.54
C GLU A 120 -24.31 -4.03 17.24
N ILE A 121 -24.09 -4.65 16.08
CA ILE A 121 -24.21 -3.98 14.78
C ILE A 121 -25.64 -3.46 14.53
N THR A 122 -26.67 -4.20 14.95
CA THR A 122 -28.08 -3.75 14.86
C THR A 122 -28.37 -2.49 15.68
N LYS A 123 -27.58 -2.21 16.71
CA LYS A 123 -27.73 -0.99 17.53
C LYS A 123 -27.02 0.22 16.92
N LEU A 124 -26.14 0.01 15.94
CA LEU A 124 -25.42 1.09 15.28
C LEU A 124 -26.24 1.66 14.11
N ASN A 125 -25.99 2.92 13.77
CA ASN A 125 -26.58 3.53 12.58
C ASN A 125 -26.05 2.85 11.31
N SER A 126 -26.81 2.86 10.21
CA SER A 126 -26.30 2.29 8.96
C SER A 126 -25.14 3.11 8.39
N THR A 127 -24.10 2.46 7.87
CA THR A 127 -22.97 3.11 7.21
C THR A 127 -23.39 3.62 5.83
N PRO A 128 -23.02 4.87 5.46
CA PRO A 128 -23.36 5.44 4.16
C PRO A 128 -22.34 5.05 3.07
N LEU A 129 -21.65 3.91 3.22
CA LEU A 129 -20.53 3.53 2.35
C LEU A 129 -20.95 2.80 1.07
N ARG A 130 -22.20 2.34 0.94
CA ARG A 130 -22.65 1.55 -0.21
C ARG A 130 -22.52 2.32 -1.54
N SER A 131 -21.72 1.81 -2.48
CA SER A 131 -21.68 2.25 -3.89
C SER A 131 -22.81 1.63 -4.71
N PRO A 132 -23.35 2.34 -5.73
CA PRO A 132 -24.07 1.70 -6.83
C PRO A 132 -23.15 0.78 -7.63
N GLU A 133 -23.71 -0.31 -8.18
CA GLU A 133 -23.02 -1.50 -8.68
C GLU A 133 -22.06 -1.31 -9.87
N SER A 134 -22.11 -0.18 -10.60
CA SER A 134 -21.46 -0.06 -11.91
C SER A 134 -20.07 0.60 -11.94
N ALA A 135 -19.52 1.04 -10.80
CA ALA A 135 -18.36 1.95 -10.81
C ALA A 135 -17.00 1.35 -10.37
N THR A 136 -16.92 0.05 -10.05
CA THR A 136 -15.92 -0.38 -9.05
C THR A 136 -15.09 -1.65 -9.30
N GLU A 137 -15.27 -2.36 -10.42
CA GLU A 137 -14.37 -3.48 -10.77
C GLU A 137 -12.92 -2.97 -10.94
N GLY A 138 -11.96 -3.57 -10.22
CA GLY A 138 -10.53 -3.26 -10.35
C GLY A 138 -10.04 -2.00 -9.63
N LEU A 139 -10.84 -1.41 -8.72
CA LEU A 139 -10.37 -0.29 -7.89
C LEU A 139 -9.15 -0.68 -7.06
N LYS A 140 -8.09 0.14 -7.07
CA LYS A 140 -6.96 -0.04 -6.16
C LYS A 140 -7.32 0.48 -4.76
N LEU A 141 -6.64 -0.03 -3.72
CA LEU A 141 -6.82 0.40 -2.33
C LEU A 141 -6.80 1.92 -2.12
N PRO A 142 -5.86 2.71 -2.70
CA PRO A 142 -5.87 4.17 -2.57
C PRO A 142 -7.17 4.82 -3.05
N VAL A 143 -7.72 4.34 -4.17
CA VAL A 143 -8.95 4.88 -4.77
C VAL A 143 -10.17 4.54 -3.91
N LEU A 144 -10.22 3.31 -3.39
CA LEU A 144 -11.29 2.88 -2.49
C LEU A 144 -11.34 3.75 -1.22
N ILE A 145 -10.19 4.04 -0.63
CA ILE A 145 -10.08 4.94 0.53
C ILE A 145 -10.49 6.37 0.15
N GLY A 146 -10.08 6.86 -1.03
CA GLY A 146 -10.50 8.15 -1.57
C GLY A 146 -12.03 8.27 -1.68
N ASN A 147 -12.68 7.28 -2.28
CA ASN A 147 -14.14 7.24 -2.45
C ASN A 147 -14.88 7.29 -1.11
N PHE A 148 -14.37 6.62 -0.08
CA PHE A 148 -14.99 6.63 1.25
C PHE A 148 -14.99 8.03 1.87
N ARG A 149 -13.87 8.76 1.72
CA ARG A 149 -13.76 10.15 2.21
C ARG A 149 -14.76 11.08 1.53
N GLU A 150 -14.88 10.96 0.22
CA GLU A 150 -15.83 11.75 -0.58
C GLU A 150 -17.27 11.49 -0.16
N LYS A 151 -17.68 10.22 -0.06
CA LYS A 151 -19.04 9.83 0.35
C LYS A 151 -19.43 10.32 1.73
N LEU A 152 -18.50 10.29 2.68
CA LEU A 152 -18.76 10.75 4.03
C LEU A 152 -18.82 12.29 4.12
N GLY A 153 -18.41 13.01 3.07
CA GLY A 153 -18.32 14.47 3.09
C GLY A 153 -17.27 14.96 4.09
N VAL A 154 -16.28 14.10 4.38
CA VAL A 154 -15.36 14.29 5.49
C VAL A 154 -14.01 14.77 4.94
N PRO A 155 -13.60 16.03 5.19
CA PRO A 155 -12.31 16.56 4.76
C PRO A 155 -11.17 16.11 5.68
N ARG A 156 -11.29 14.94 6.35
CA ARG A 156 -10.36 14.53 7.40
C ARG A 156 -8.96 14.41 6.81
N LYS A 157 -8.15 15.38 7.20
CA LYS A 157 -6.70 15.32 7.19
C LYS A 157 -6.29 14.35 8.29
N GLY A 158 -5.23 13.62 8.06
CA GLY A 158 -4.76 12.72 9.09
C GLY A 158 -3.81 11.67 8.57
N ALA A 159 -3.12 11.10 9.54
CA ALA A 159 -2.22 10.00 9.36
C ALA A 159 -2.73 8.79 10.16
N ILE A 160 -2.66 7.61 9.54
CA ILE A 160 -2.96 6.33 10.20
C ILE A 160 -1.67 5.53 10.23
N THR A 161 -1.25 5.18 11.44
CA THR A 161 -0.07 4.35 11.75
C THR A 161 -0.44 3.05 12.47
N ALA A 162 -1.73 2.82 12.72
CA ALA A 162 -2.21 1.64 13.43
C ALA A 162 -2.09 0.39 12.56
N GLY A 163 -1.54 -0.69 13.13
CA GLY A 163 -1.45 -1.98 12.45
C GLY A 163 -0.42 -2.03 11.32
N ASP A 164 -0.66 -2.91 10.35
CA ASP A 164 0.23 -3.12 9.20
C ASP A 164 -0.23 -2.20 8.06
N VAL A 165 0.36 -1.02 8.00
CA VAL A 165 -0.04 0.02 7.05
C VAL A 165 0.59 -0.23 5.68
N PRO A 166 -0.20 -0.46 4.60
CA PRO A 166 0.31 -0.76 3.27
C PRO A 166 0.62 0.51 2.45
N PHE A 167 1.17 1.53 3.11
CA PHE A 167 1.52 2.82 2.51
C PHE A 167 2.84 3.32 3.11
N GLY A 168 3.67 3.96 2.28
CA GLY A 168 4.99 4.43 2.70
C GLY A 168 5.15 5.94 2.54
N ARG A 169 5.59 6.63 3.60
CA ARG A 169 6.15 7.98 3.52
C ARG A 169 7.65 7.85 3.34
N LEU A 170 8.12 8.25 2.16
CA LEU A 170 9.52 8.27 1.81
C LEU A 170 10.12 9.67 2.01
N GLU A 171 11.25 9.72 2.69
CA GLU A 171 12.09 10.90 2.84
C GLU A 171 13.46 10.64 2.22
N LEU A 172 13.99 11.64 1.51
CA LEU A 172 15.26 11.58 0.82
C LEU A 172 16.14 12.72 1.29
N ASP A 173 17.37 12.41 1.71
CA ASP A 173 18.41 13.41 1.89
C ASP A 173 19.08 13.70 0.55
N SER A 174 18.77 14.87 -0.02
CA SER A 174 19.25 15.27 -1.35
C SER A 174 20.74 15.58 -1.39
N SER A 175 21.36 15.85 -0.24
CA SER A 175 22.78 16.16 -0.15
C SER A 175 23.68 14.93 -0.35
N GLU A 176 23.20 13.75 0.05
CA GLU A 176 23.92 12.49 -0.07
C GLU A 176 23.56 11.68 -1.32
N CYS A 177 22.40 11.98 -1.91
CA CYS A 177 21.89 11.26 -3.07
C CYS A 177 22.74 11.50 -4.33
N THR A 178 23.15 10.43 -4.99
CA THR A 178 23.91 10.47 -6.24
C THR A 178 23.04 10.48 -7.49
N GLY A 179 21.73 10.26 -7.38
CA GLY A 179 20.85 10.11 -8.53
C GLY A 179 21.06 8.82 -9.33
N CYS A 180 21.66 7.77 -8.75
CA CYS A 180 21.98 6.52 -9.48
C CYS A 180 20.76 5.73 -9.99
N GLY A 181 19.54 6.05 -9.55
CA GLY A 181 18.30 5.45 -10.03
C GLY A 181 17.98 4.04 -9.52
N LEU A 182 18.84 3.40 -8.71
CA LEU A 182 18.62 2.04 -8.19
C LEU A 182 17.31 1.89 -7.40
N CYS A 183 16.92 2.93 -6.66
CA CYS A 183 15.69 2.92 -5.88
C CYS A 183 14.42 2.86 -6.76
N ALA A 184 14.43 3.51 -7.92
CA ALA A 184 13.35 3.44 -8.90
C ALA A 184 13.36 2.08 -9.61
N PHE A 185 14.54 1.59 -10.01
CA PHE A 185 14.69 0.27 -10.64
C PHE A 185 14.15 -0.87 -9.76
N ASN A 186 14.42 -0.83 -8.45
CA ASN A 186 13.97 -1.84 -7.50
C ASN A 186 12.57 -1.60 -6.94
N CYS A 187 11.82 -0.61 -7.46
CA CYS A 187 10.48 -0.31 -6.97
C CYS A 187 9.44 -1.23 -7.63
N PRO A 188 8.85 -2.21 -6.91
CA PRO A 188 7.97 -3.21 -7.54
C PRO A 188 6.62 -2.64 -7.98
N THR A 189 6.26 -1.46 -7.48
CA THR A 189 4.98 -0.80 -7.77
C THR A 189 5.15 0.46 -8.60
N GLU A 190 6.36 0.74 -9.08
CA GLU A 190 6.69 1.96 -9.84
C GLU A 190 6.29 3.24 -9.10
N ALA A 191 6.28 3.19 -7.76
CA ALA A 191 6.07 4.38 -6.93
C ALA A 191 7.24 5.35 -7.00
N LEU A 192 8.43 4.87 -7.37
CA LEU A 192 9.59 5.68 -7.69
C LEU A 192 9.90 5.56 -9.18
N ILE A 193 10.05 6.68 -9.87
CA ILE A 193 10.33 6.71 -11.30
C ILE A 193 11.54 7.62 -11.54
N PHE A 194 12.52 7.11 -12.28
CA PHE A 194 13.71 7.84 -12.68
C PHE A 194 13.60 8.18 -14.18
N LEU A 195 13.56 9.47 -14.51
CA LEU A 195 13.37 9.95 -15.88
C LEU A 195 14.17 11.22 -16.16
N PRO A 196 14.49 11.53 -17.43
CA PRO A 196 15.06 12.81 -17.80
C PRO A 196 14.07 13.96 -17.52
N GLY A 197 14.59 15.12 -17.13
CA GLY A 197 13.82 16.36 -17.04
C GLY A 197 13.28 16.81 -18.40
N SER A 198 12.38 17.80 -18.40
CA SER A 198 11.61 18.20 -19.58
C SER A 198 12.44 18.64 -20.80
N ASP A 199 13.64 19.18 -20.58
CA ASP A 199 14.57 19.61 -21.63
C ASP A 199 15.71 18.61 -21.89
N GLY A 200 15.70 17.46 -21.20
CA GLY A 200 16.74 16.44 -21.28
C GLY A 200 18.11 16.89 -20.75
N SER A 201 18.18 17.99 -19.99
CA SER A 201 19.42 18.48 -19.38
C SER A 201 19.64 17.98 -17.95
N SER A 202 18.57 17.56 -17.26
CA SER A 202 18.58 16.99 -15.91
C SER A 202 18.01 15.58 -15.86
N TYR A 203 18.24 14.88 -14.75
CA TYR A 203 17.46 13.71 -14.34
C TYR A 203 16.63 14.06 -13.11
N GLN A 204 15.43 13.48 -13.04
CA GLN A 204 14.49 13.62 -11.93
C GLN A 204 14.14 12.25 -11.36
N LEU A 205 14.03 12.20 -10.03
CA LEU A 205 13.44 11.09 -9.30
C LEU A 205 12.07 11.54 -8.79
N LEU A 206 11.01 10.96 -9.36
CA LEU A 206 9.62 11.21 -8.96
C LEU A 206 9.15 10.15 -7.97
N PHE A 207 8.34 10.57 -7.00
CA PHE A 207 7.66 9.70 -6.06
C PHE A 207 6.14 9.84 -6.14
N HIS A 208 5.45 8.75 -6.46
CA HIS A 208 4.00 8.59 -6.48
C HIS A 208 3.53 7.94 -5.18
N TYR A 209 3.08 8.77 -4.22
CA TYR A 209 2.65 8.29 -2.91
C TYR A 209 1.57 7.20 -2.97
N GLN A 210 0.54 7.40 -3.79
CA GLN A 210 -0.57 6.44 -3.96
C GLN A 210 -0.15 5.06 -4.47
N SER A 211 1.01 4.95 -5.13
CA SER A 211 1.51 3.68 -5.65
C SER A 211 2.43 2.97 -4.64
N CYS A 212 2.86 3.65 -3.57
CA CYS A 212 3.81 3.10 -2.61
C CYS A 212 3.12 2.16 -1.62
N VAL A 213 3.59 0.91 -1.55
CA VAL A 213 3.08 -0.11 -0.62
C VAL A 213 3.90 -0.23 0.68
N GLY A 214 4.85 0.68 0.91
CA GLY A 214 5.67 0.68 2.13
C GLY A 214 6.58 -0.54 2.31
N CYS A 215 7.10 -1.12 1.21
CA CYS A 215 7.90 -2.35 1.26
C CYS A 215 9.39 -2.16 1.61
N GLY A 216 9.89 -0.92 1.64
CA GLY A 216 11.29 -0.61 2.02
C GLY A 216 12.38 -1.00 1.02
N GLN A 217 12.07 -1.60 -0.13
CA GLN A 217 13.08 -2.04 -1.12
C GLN A 217 13.99 -0.90 -1.63
N CYS A 218 13.43 0.30 -1.78
CA CYS A 218 14.18 1.49 -2.17
C CYS A 218 15.22 1.91 -1.12
N VAL A 219 14.89 1.78 0.17
CA VAL A 219 15.81 2.06 1.29
C VAL A 219 16.94 1.03 1.30
N ASN A 220 16.59 -0.26 1.23
CA ASN A 220 17.56 -1.35 1.29
C ASN A 220 18.54 -1.38 0.10
N SER A 221 18.10 -0.91 -1.07
CA SER A 221 18.93 -0.89 -2.28
C SER A 221 19.72 0.41 -2.47
N CYS A 222 19.55 1.40 -1.60
CA CYS A 222 20.26 2.67 -1.70
C CYS A 222 21.72 2.52 -1.24
N PRO A 223 22.72 2.64 -2.12
CA PRO A 223 24.13 2.50 -1.73
C PRO A 223 24.62 3.66 -0.86
N GLU A 224 23.94 4.80 -0.92
CA GLU A 224 24.29 6.01 -0.15
C GLU A 224 23.57 6.08 1.21
N GLY A 225 22.60 5.20 1.48
CA GLY A 225 21.82 5.22 2.72
C GLY A 225 20.98 6.50 2.92
N CYS A 226 20.71 7.27 1.86
CA CYS A 226 20.07 8.59 1.92
C CYS A 226 18.53 8.55 1.89
N LEU A 227 17.92 7.36 2.00
CA LEU A 227 16.47 7.17 1.96
C LEU A 227 15.98 6.64 3.31
N GLN A 228 14.87 7.21 3.80
CA GLN A 228 14.17 6.75 4.99
C GLN A 228 12.69 6.50 4.65
N MET A 229 12.10 5.46 5.25
CA MET A 229 10.71 5.08 5.00
C MET A 229 9.98 4.84 6.32
N GLU A 230 8.80 5.42 6.43
CA GLU A 230 7.83 5.13 7.50
C GLU A 230 6.54 4.56 6.90
N ASN A 231 6.00 3.50 7.51
CA ASN A 231 4.72 2.92 7.08
C ASN A 231 3.56 3.71 7.69
N ILE A 232 2.95 4.56 6.86
CA ILE A 232 1.94 5.52 7.27
C ILE A 232 1.01 5.84 6.11
N LEU A 233 -0.30 5.82 6.39
CA LEU A 233 -1.33 6.28 5.48
C LEU A 233 -1.61 7.75 5.79
N ASP A 234 -1.06 8.61 4.96
CA ASP A 234 -1.27 10.06 4.93
C ASP A 234 -2.39 10.34 3.94
N LEU A 235 -3.58 10.60 4.48
CA LEU A 235 -4.79 10.78 3.68
C LEU A 235 -4.68 12.02 2.77
N ASP A 236 -3.88 13.01 3.14
CA ASP A 236 -3.71 14.22 2.33
C ASP A 236 -2.91 13.95 1.05
N ARG A 237 -2.12 12.87 1.04
CA ARG A 237 -1.25 12.52 -0.08
C ARG A 237 -1.87 11.52 -1.06
N LEU A 238 -3.00 10.88 -0.72
CA LEU A 238 -3.63 9.86 -1.58
C LEU A 238 -3.96 10.35 -3.00
N ASN A 239 -4.38 11.62 -3.15
CA ASN A 239 -4.70 12.22 -4.44
C ASN A 239 -3.67 13.26 -4.89
N SER A 240 -2.50 13.30 -4.23
CA SER A 240 -1.44 14.24 -4.60
C SER A 240 -0.75 13.80 -5.90
N PRO A 241 -0.36 14.75 -6.77
CA PRO A 241 0.46 14.42 -7.93
C PRO A 241 1.81 13.86 -7.48
N ALA A 242 2.53 13.26 -8.44
CA ALA A 242 3.90 12.83 -8.23
C ALA A 242 4.76 14.01 -7.75
N LYS A 243 5.63 13.77 -6.77
CA LYS A 243 6.56 14.78 -6.26
C LYS A 243 7.96 14.46 -6.75
N THR A 244 8.66 15.44 -7.33
CA THR A 244 10.11 15.37 -7.54
C THR A 244 10.81 15.42 -6.19
N ILE A 245 11.49 14.33 -5.83
CA ILE A 245 12.22 14.22 -4.57
C ILE A 245 13.73 14.40 -4.73
N PHE A 246 14.24 14.28 -5.96
CA PHE A 246 15.62 14.58 -6.31
C PHE A 246 15.68 15.03 -7.77
N GLU A 247 16.53 16.00 -8.06
CA GLU A 247 16.83 16.48 -9.41
C GLU A 247 18.29 16.90 -9.49
N ASP A 248 18.97 16.52 -10.57
CA ASP A 248 20.36 16.88 -10.80
C ASP A 248 20.68 16.99 -12.30
N ASP A 249 21.64 17.83 -12.64
CA ASP A 249 22.08 18.04 -14.01
C ASP A 249 22.83 16.81 -14.54
N ILE A 250 22.66 16.55 -15.84
CA ILE A 250 23.40 15.52 -16.53
C ILE A 250 24.79 16.05 -16.91
N LEU A 251 25.83 15.38 -16.41
CA LEU A 251 27.18 15.60 -16.93
C LEU A 251 27.27 15.05 -18.35
N ARG A 252 27.69 15.91 -19.28
CA ARG A 252 27.91 15.57 -20.68
C ARG A 252 29.39 15.36 -20.97
N CYS A 253 29.67 14.44 -21.88
CA CYS A 253 31.02 14.14 -22.34
C CYS A 253 31.68 15.38 -22.94
N ARG A 254 32.90 15.69 -22.50
CA ARG A 254 33.66 16.85 -22.99
C ARG A 254 34.01 16.78 -24.48
N GLU A 255 34.10 15.58 -25.05
CA GLU A 255 34.48 15.39 -26.46
C GLU A 255 33.29 15.35 -27.41
N CYS A 256 32.24 14.59 -27.09
CA CYS A 256 31.11 14.35 -27.99
C CYS A 256 29.78 14.90 -27.51
N GLY A 257 29.69 15.40 -26.27
CA GLY A 257 28.45 15.94 -25.68
C GLY A 257 27.42 14.88 -25.25
N ALA A 258 27.73 13.59 -25.39
CA ALA A 258 26.85 12.49 -24.97
C ALA A 258 26.61 12.52 -23.45
N PRO A 259 25.40 12.17 -22.97
CA PRO A 259 25.11 12.11 -21.54
C PRO A 259 25.92 10.98 -20.87
N ILE A 260 26.58 11.29 -19.75
CA ILE A 260 27.32 10.31 -18.95
C ILE A 260 26.48 9.85 -17.77
N GLY A 261 25.83 10.78 -17.06
CA GLY A 261 25.01 10.49 -15.89
C GLY A 261 24.83 11.71 -15.00
N PRO A 262 24.15 11.58 -13.84
CA PRO A 262 23.99 12.66 -12.88
C PRO A 262 25.33 13.20 -12.39
N ARG A 263 25.45 14.53 -12.28
CA ARG A 263 26.66 15.21 -11.82
C ARG A 263 27.08 14.75 -10.42
N ALA A 264 26.13 14.58 -9.50
CA ALA A 264 26.36 14.10 -8.15
C ALA A 264 27.01 12.70 -8.13
N MET A 265 26.56 11.78 -8.98
CA MET A 265 27.17 10.45 -9.12
C MET A 265 28.62 10.55 -9.59
N ILE A 266 28.89 11.34 -10.63
CA ILE A 266 30.23 11.47 -11.18
C ILE A 266 31.18 12.13 -10.18
N ASN A 267 30.72 13.17 -9.47
CA ASN A 267 31.51 13.83 -8.43
C ASN A 267 31.87 12.85 -7.30
N LYS A 268 30.90 12.07 -6.81
CA LYS A 268 31.16 11.08 -5.76
C LYS A 268 32.15 9.99 -6.20
N LEU A 269 32.12 9.60 -7.47
CA LEU A 269 33.13 8.69 -8.05
C LEU A 269 34.50 9.35 -8.14
N LYS A 270 34.59 10.62 -8.55
CA LYS A 270 35.86 11.38 -8.58
C LYS A 270 36.47 11.48 -7.20
N ASP A 271 35.67 11.75 -6.17
CA ASP A 271 36.16 11.85 -4.79
C ASP A 271 36.73 10.51 -4.31
N LYS A 272 36.02 9.40 -4.57
CA LYS A 272 36.47 8.04 -4.22
C LYS A 272 37.76 7.63 -4.96
N ILE A 273 37.90 7.96 -6.24
CA ILE A 273 39.10 7.64 -7.03
C ILE A 273 40.27 8.55 -6.64
N SER A 274 40.02 9.83 -6.38
CA SER A 274 41.07 10.77 -5.93
C SER A 274 41.64 10.35 -4.58
N ALA A 275 40.79 9.87 -3.67
CA ALA A 275 41.20 9.35 -2.38
C ALA A 275 42.12 8.11 -2.49
N THR A 276 42.03 7.35 -3.59
CA THR A 276 42.91 6.21 -3.87
C THR A 276 44.08 6.55 -4.81
N GLY A 277 44.24 7.83 -5.19
CA GLY A 277 45.33 8.31 -6.05
C GLY A 277 45.15 8.01 -7.54
N GLY A 278 43.93 7.66 -7.99
CA GLY A 278 43.65 7.36 -9.39
C GLY A 278 43.31 8.59 -10.25
N PRO A 279 43.37 8.48 -11.59
CA PRO A 279 43.04 9.58 -12.51
C PRO A 279 41.52 9.81 -12.61
N THR A 280 41.06 11.05 -12.39
CA THR A 280 39.63 11.42 -12.38
C THR A 280 39.11 12.05 -13.66
N SER A 281 39.99 12.60 -14.51
CA SER A 281 39.62 13.25 -15.77
C SER A 281 38.90 12.31 -16.74
N GLN A 282 39.16 11.00 -16.64
CA GLN A 282 38.51 9.97 -17.45
C GLN A 282 37.00 9.85 -17.17
N LEU A 283 36.52 10.30 -16.00
CA LEU A 283 35.10 10.25 -15.65
C LEU A 283 34.26 11.35 -16.33
N GLU A 284 34.90 12.32 -17.00
CA GLU A 284 34.24 13.37 -17.79
C GLU A 284 34.12 13.02 -19.29
N ILE A 285 34.55 11.81 -19.66
CA ILE A 285 34.54 11.30 -21.03
C ILE A 285 33.67 10.03 -21.06
N CYS A 286 32.76 9.93 -22.03
CA CYS A 286 31.89 8.77 -22.15
C CYS A 286 32.70 7.50 -22.48
N PRO A 287 32.18 6.29 -22.17
CA PRO A 287 32.88 5.03 -22.44
C PRO A 287 33.35 4.87 -23.89
N GLU A 288 32.53 5.33 -24.84
CA GLU A 288 32.83 5.24 -26.28
C GLU A 288 34.02 6.12 -26.70
N CYS A 289 34.10 7.36 -26.18
CA CYS A 289 35.22 8.26 -26.45
C CYS A 289 36.50 7.78 -25.75
N ARG A 290 36.39 7.21 -24.54
CA ARG A 290 37.55 6.63 -23.83
C ARG A 290 38.21 5.52 -24.64
N ILE A 291 37.41 4.61 -25.21
CA ILE A 291 37.92 3.52 -26.04
C ILE A 291 38.62 4.06 -27.30
N LYS A 292 38.06 5.11 -27.92
CA LYS A 292 38.66 5.75 -29.11
C LYS A 292 40.02 6.41 -28.83
N ALA A 293 40.26 6.87 -27.61
CA ALA A 293 41.53 7.49 -27.22
C ALA A 293 42.63 6.47 -26.90
N GLU A 294 42.28 5.19 -26.71
CA GLU A 294 43.21 4.09 -26.42
C GLU A 294 43.59 3.27 -27.67
N LEU A 295 42.93 3.51 -28.81
CA LEU A 295 43.18 2.92 -30.14
C LEU A 295 44.06 3.82 -31.01
#